data_AF-A0A6I9PYX3-F1
#
_entry.id   AF-A0A6I9PYX3-F1
#
_cell.length_a   1.000
_cell.length_b   1.000
_cell.length_c   1.000
_cell.angle_alpha   90.00
_cell.angle_beta   90.00
_cell.angle_gamma   90.00
#
_symmetry.space_group_name_H-M   'P 1'
#
loop_
_entity.id
_entity.type
_entity.pdbx_description
1 polymer ?
#
loop_
_entity_poly.entity_id
_entity_poly.type
_entity_poly.pdbx_seq_one_letter_code
_entity_poly.pdbx_strand_id
1 'polypeptide(L)'
;MGVSALNLASLLCDEVSLAGFGYNLSQQGAPLHYFDQLPMSAMLRQTTHNVDRETQLLQKLVREGAVTDLTGGVHCSFCPS
;
A
#
# COMPACT_ATOMS: atom_id res chain seq x y z
N MET A 1 6.58 2.55 7.39
CA MET A 1 7.24 3.79 6.90
C MET A 1 6.78 4.24 5.51
N GLY A 2 5.85 3.54 4.84
CA GLY A 2 5.43 3.90 3.47
C GLY A 2 4.69 5.25 3.37
N VAL A 3 3.76 5.53 4.27
CA VAL A 3 2.97 6.78 4.24
C VAL A 3 3.82 8.04 4.47
N SER A 4 4.86 7.96 5.30
CA SER A 4 5.78 9.09 5.50
C SER A 4 6.56 9.41 4.23
N ALA A 5 7.04 8.39 3.51
CA ALA A 5 7.70 8.58 2.22
C ALA A 5 6.74 9.16 1.17
N LEU A 6 5.49 8.70 1.16
CA LEU A 6 4.44 9.26 0.31
C LEU A 6 4.20 10.75 0.60
N ASN A 7 4.07 11.13 1.88
CA ASN A 7 3.88 12.53 2.26
C ASN A 7 5.03 13.42 1.77
N LEU A 8 6.28 12.96 1.95
CA LEU A 8 7.45 13.67 1.46
C LEU A 8 7.43 13.79 -0.07
N ALA A 9 7.14 12.70 -0.80
CA ALA A 9 7.05 12.72 -2.25
C ALA A 9 5.99 13.71 -2.74
N SER A 10 4.82 13.77 -2.10
CA SER A 10 3.77 14.74 -2.43
C SER A 10 4.17 16.20 -2.22
N LEU A 11 5.20 16.48 -1.41
CA LEU A 11 5.73 17.83 -1.23
C LEU A 11 6.85 18.17 -2.22
N LEU A 12 7.46 17.17 -2.86
CA LEU A 12 8.67 17.33 -3.68
C LEU A 12 8.45 17.03 -5.16
N CYS A 13 7.38 16.32 -5.53
CA CYS A 13 7.15 15.81 -6.87
C CYS A 13 5.82 16.34 -7.41
N ASP A 14 5.78 16.66 -8.70
CA ASP A 14 4.54 17.02 -9.41
C ASP A 14 3.62 15.81 -9.60
N GLU A 15 4.21 14.63 -9.79
CA GLU A 15 3.52 13.36 -9.95
C GLU A 15 4.12 12.30 -9.02
N VAL A 16 3.25 11.49 -8.40
CA VAL A 16 3.66 10.41 -7.52
C VAL A 16 3.01 9.10 -7.97
N SER A 17 3.85 8.09 -8.18
CA SER A 17 3.42 6.73 -8.53
C SER A 17 3.81 5.74 -7.44
N LEU A 18 2.90 4.83 -7.10
CA LEU A 18 3.05 3.80 -6.07
C LEU A 18 3.28 2.43 -6.71
N ALA A 19 4.25 1.69 -6.15
CA ALA A 19 4.48 0.28 -6.43
C ALA A 19 4.84 -0.44 -5.13
N GLY A 20 4.37 -1.69 -4.95
CA GLY A 20 4.65 -2.48 -3.75
C GLY A 20 3.81 -2.09 -2.52
N PHE A 21 2.65 -1.47 -2.73
CA PHE A 21 1.63 -1.20 -1.71
C PHE A 21 0.42 -2.13 -1.87
N GLY A 22 -0.37 -2.27 -0.81
CA GLY A 22 -1.60 -3.08 -0.84
C GLY A 22 -1.49 -4.43 -0.13
N TYR A 23 -1.02 -4.42 1.12
CA TYR A 23 -0.93 -5.65 1.92
C TYR A 23 -2.30 -6.33 2.05
N ASN A 24 -2.36 -7.62 1.73
CA ASN A 24 -3.55 -8.45 1.94
C ASN A 24 -3.37 -9.32 3.18
N LEU A 25 -3.82 -8.83 4.34
CA LEU A 25 -3.69 -9.55 5.62
C LEU A 25 -4.51 -10.85 5.68
N SER A 26 -5.49 -11.05 4.78
CA SER A 26 -6.21 -12.32 4.66
C SER A 26 -5.33 -13.43 4.08
N GLN A 27 -4.29 -13.11 3.30
CA GLN A 27 -3.33 -14.06 2.73
C GLN A 27 -2.12 -14.26 3.65
N GLN A 28 -2.35 -14.81 4.85
CA GLN A 28 -1.34 -14.91 5.92
C GLN A 28 -0.04 -15.65 5.54
N GLY A 29 -0.09 -16.57 4.57
CA GLY A 29 1.06 -17.34 4.09
C GLY A 29 1.83 -16.72 2.92
N ALA A 30 1.32 -15.65 2.32
CA ALA A 30 2.03 -14.96 1.24
C ALA A 30 3.30 -14.26 1.77
N PRO A 31 4.36 -14.11 0.95
CA PRO A 31 5.52 -13.32 1.34
C PRO A 31 5.14 -11.86 1.68
N LEU A 32 5.67 -11.35 2.77
CA LEU A 32 5.48 -9.97 3.22
C LEU A 32 6.27 -9.01 2.35
N HIS A 33 7.51 -9.37 2.00
CA HIS A 33 8.36 -8.60 1.10
C HIS A 33 8.61 -9.37 -0.20
N TYR A 34 8.90 -8.64 -1.27
CA TYR A 34 9.14 -9.24 -2.59
C TYR A 34 10.49 -9.95 -2.71
N PHE A 35 11.44 -9.68 -1.80
CA PHE A 35 12.82 -10.17 -1.86
C PHE A 35 13.13 -11.27 -0.84
N ASP A 36 12.20 -11.58 0.06
CA ASP A 36 12.39 -12.57 1.12
C ASP A 36 11.18 -13.51 1.25
N GLN A 37 11.21 -14.37 2.28
CA GLN A 37 10.18 -15.38 2.56
C GLN A 37 9.47 -15.15 3.90
N LEU A 38 9.59 -13.96 4.50
CA LEU A 38 8.90 -13.67 5.75
C LEU A 38 7.38 -13.64 5.47
N PRO A 39 6.53 -14.39 6.19
CA PRO A 39 5.12 -14.47 5.85
C PRO A 39 4.34 -13.22 6.27
N MET A 40 3.25 -12.91 5.56
CA MET A 40 2.34 -11.80 5.82
C MET A 40 1.80 -11.81 7.25
N SER A 41 1.61 -13.00 7.85
CA SER A 41 1.22 -13.15 9.26
C SER A 41 2.16 -12.46 10.26
N ALA A 42 3.43 -12.19 9.89
CA ALA A 42 4.35 -11.42 10.73
C ALA A 42 3.85 -9.99 11.00
N MET A 43 3.06 -9.41 10.08
CA MET A 43 2.45 -8.08 10.25
C MET A 43 1.44 -8.03 11.39
N LEU A 44 0.76 -9.15 11.70
CA LEU A 44 -0.23 -9.21 12.78
C LEU A 44 0.39 -9.01 14.17
N ARG A 45 1.72 -9.14 14.29
CA ARG A 45 2.47 -8.95 15.53
C ARG A 45 3.06 -7.54 15.66
N GLN A 46 2.92 -6.71 14.63
CA GLN A 46 3.52 -5.39 14.57
C GLN A 46 2.53 -4.31 15.01
N THR A 47 2.90 -3.52 16.01
CA THR A 47 2.02 -2.47 16.60
C THR A 47 2.34 -1.06 16.11
N THR A 48 3.46 -0.89 15.41
CA THR A 48 3.95 0.43 14.96
C THR A 48 3.13 1.02 13.81
N HIS A 49 2.37 0.19 13.09
CA HIS A 49 1.61 0.58 11.90
C HIS A 49 0.15 0.15 12.03
N ASN A 50 -0.76 0.99 11.52
CA ASN A 50 -2.15 0.61 11.28
C ASN A 50 -2.36 0.49 9.77
N VAL A 51 -2.00 -0.66 9.21
CA VAL A 51 -2.01 -0.86 7.76
C VAL A 51 -3.39 -0.80 7.14
N ASP A 52 -4.46 -1.08 7.90
CA ASP A 52 -5.83 -0.91 7.41
C ASP A 52 -6.13 0.57 7.16
N ARG A 53 -5.74 1.45 8.10
CA ARG A 53 -5.92 2.91 7.96
C ARG A 53 -5.00 3.49 6.89
N GLU A 54 -3.75 3.02 6.80
CA GLU A 54 -2.84 3.41 5.73
C GLU A 54 -3.42 3.03 4.36
N THR A 55 -3.98 1.81 4.22
CA THR A 55 -4.61 1.35 2.97
C THR A 55 -5.84 2.18 2.60
N GLN A 56 -6.70 2.53 3.56
CA GLN A 56 -7.86 3.41 3.31
C GLN A 56 -7.43 4.79 2.79
N LEU A 57 -6.37 5.36 3.37
CA LEU A 57 -5.80 6.62 2.89
C LEU A 57 -5.32 6.49 1.44
N LEU A 58 -4.52 5.45 1.14
CA LEU A 58 -3.98 5.23 -0.20
C LEU A 58 -5.11 5.04 -1.24
N GLN A 59 -6.15 4.26 -0.90
CA GLN A 59 -7.31 4.07 -1.77
C GLN A 59 -8.01 5.38 -2.11
N LYS A 60 -8.14 6.28 -1.14
CA LYS A 60 -8.71 7.61 -1.37
C LYS A 60 -7.84 8.44 -2.31
N LEU A 61 -6.53 8.50 -2.06
CA LEU A 61 -5.59 9.26 -2.90
C LEU A 61 -5.56 8.74 -4.35
N VAL A 62 -5.59 7.42 -4.55
CA VAL A 62 -5.65 6.83 -5.89
C VAL A 62 -6.97 7.13 -6.57
N ARG A 63 -8.11 6.99 -5.88
CA ARG A 63 -9.44 7.28 -6.43
C ARG A 63 -9.61 8.74 -6.82
N GLU A 64 -9.04 9.66 -6.05
CA GLU A 64 -9.07 11.10 -6.33
C GLU A 64 -8.05 11.53 -7.40
N GLY A 65 -7.22 10.60 -7.90
CA GLY A 65 -6.20 10.88 -8.92
C GLY A 65 -5.01 11.66 -8.39
N ALA A 66 -4.86 11.79 -7.07
CA ALA A 66 -3.73 12.48 -6.45
C ALA A 66 -2.42 11.67 -6.56
N VAL A 67 -2.53 10.34 -6.65
CA VAL A 67 -1.39 9.42 -6.81
C VAL A 67 -1.78 8.29 -7.76
N THR A 68 -0.82 7.77 -8.52
CA THR A 68 -1.04 6.67 -9.47
C THR A 68 -0.65 5.33 -8.85
N ASP A 69 -1.53 4.34 -8.85
CA ASP A 69 -1.18 2.96 -8.50
C ASP A 69 -0.69 2.20 -9.73
N LEU A 70 0.62 1.93 -9.82
CA LEU A 70 1.22 1.24 -10.96
C LEU A 70 0.97 -0.28 -10.95
N THR A 71 0.69 -0.83 -9.77
CA THR A 71 0.63 -2.28 -9.56
C THR A 71 -0.80 -2.81 -9.37
N GLY A 72 -1.77 -1.92 -9.17
CA GLY A 72 -3.15 -2.27 -8.86
C GLY A 72 -3.35 -2.90 -7.48
N GLY A 73 -2.34 -2.83 -6.61
CA GLY A 73 -2.36 -3.44 -5.28
C GLY A 73 -3.21 -2.66 -4.28
N VAL A 74 -3.39 -1.34 -4.47
CA VAL A 74 -4.16 -0.47 -3.58
C VAL A 74 -5.61 -0.35 -4.05
N HIS A 75 -5.80 -0.04 -5.33
CA HIS A 75 -7.12 0.11 -5.93
C HIS A 75 -7.14 -0.51 -7.33
N CYS A 76 -7.98 -1.53 -7.48
CA CYS A 76 -8.18 -2.18 -8.76
C CYS A 76 -9.20 -1.40 -9.59
N SER A 77 -8.72 -0.60 -10.54
CA SER A 77 -9.57 0.20 -11.44
C SER A 77 -10.44 -0.65 -12.39
N PHE A 78 -10.16 -1.94 -12.53
CA PHE A 78 -10.83 -2.86 -13.46
C PHE A 78 -11.57 -4.02 -12.77
N CYS A 79 -11.65 -4.03 -11.44
CA CYS A 79 -12.32 -5.11 -10.73
C CYS A 79 -13.84 -4.91 -10.69
N PRO A 80 -14.64 -5.98 -10.85
CA PRO A 80 -16.09 -5.89 -10.65
C PRO A 80 -16.41 -5.43 -9.23
N SER A 81 -17.47 -4.62 -9.08
CA SER A 81 -18.00 -4.17 -7.79
C SER A 81 -18.64 -5.30 -7.00
#